data_AF-A0A5P1EP55-F1
#
_entry.id   AF-A0A5P1EP55-F1
#
_cell.length_a   1.000
_cell.length_b   1.000
_cell.length_c   1.000
_cell.angle_alpha   90.00
_cell.angle_beta   90.00
_cell.angle_gamma   90.00
#
_symmetry.space_group_name_H-M   'P 1'
#
loop_
_entity.id
_entity.type
_entity.pdbx_description
1 polymer ?
#
loop_
_entity_poly.entity_id
_entity_poly.type
_entity_poly.pdbx_seq_one_letter_code
_entity_poly.pdbx_strand_id
1 'polypeptide(L)'
;MESYQPLSSVKDRTALRMMEDAEEKGLIKPGITILVEGTDPKLGFQGMVERIEQLKEKDSNVYVLDQFSNPANPDAHFTGTGPEIWKDTAGKVDIFVSGTGSGGTLTGAGKYLKMKNPDIKIICVEPAESAVLSVPTSGVRQVAKRVENKGKMIVRMFSSGGERYISTQLFDEVRDECANMSFS
;
A
#
# COMPACT_ATOMS: atom_id res chain seq x y z
N MET A 1 -5.81 -11.07 -3.85
CA MET A 1 -5.19 -10.74 -2.54
C MET A 1 -3.78 -10.26 -2.83
N GLU A 2 -3.33 -9.14 -2.25
CA GLU A 2 -2.04 -8.53 -2.67
C GLU A 2 -0.80 -9.28 -2.17
N SER A 3 -0.96 -10.15 -1.17
CA SER A 3 0.09 -11.11 -0.80
C SER A 3 0.43 -12.13 -1.89
N TYR A 4 -0.40 -12.26 -2.94
CA TYR A 4 -0.12 -13.12 -4.10
C TYR A 4 0.52 -12.37 -5.28
N GLN A 5 0.86 -11.08 -5.12
CA GLN A 5 1.69 -10.40 -6.11
C GLN A 5 3.08 -11.06 -6.20
N PRO A 6 3.82 -10.91 -7.31
CA PRO A 6 5.10 -11.61 -7.53
C PRO A 6 6.13 -11.41 -6.41
N LEU A 7 6.17 -10.22 -5.83
CA LEU A 7 6.97 -9.86 -4.67
C LEU A 7 6.06 -9.60 -3.46
N SER A 8 5.03 -10.44 -3.28
CA SER A 8 4.05 -10.55 -2.18
C SER A 8 3.61 -9.24 -1.51
N SER A 9 3.46 -8.16 -2.28
CA SER A 9 3.07 -6.84 -1.80
C SER A 9 2.27 -6.05 -2.82
N VAL A 10 1.34 -5.23 -2.33
CA VAL A 10 0.60 -4.23 -3.12
C VAL A 10 1.51 -3.23 -3.82
N LYS A 11 2.75 -3.06 -3.33
CA LYS A 11 3.75 -2.14 -3.89
C LYS A 11 4.23 -2.53 -5.28
N ASP A 12 4.06 -3.79 -5.67
CA ASP A 12 4.44 -4.28 -7.00
C ASP A 12 3.69 -3.51 -8.09
N ARG A 13 2.41 -3.25 -7.85
CA ARG A 13 1.55 -2.47 -8.76
C ARG A 13 2.05 -1.04 -8.93
N THR A 14 2.33 -0.37 -7.81
CA THR A 14 2.69 1.05 -7.82
C THR A 14 4.10 1.26 -8.36
N ALA A 15 5.04 0.38 -8.00
CA ALA A 15 6.41 0.45 -8.50
C ALA A 15 6.44 0.25 -10.03
N LEU A 16 5.77 -0.80 -10.52
CA LEU A 16 5.67 -1.05 -11.95
C LEU A 16 5.05 0.15 -12.68
N ARG A 17 3.89 0.61 -12.21
CA ARG A 17 3.18 1.68 -12.91
C ARG A 17 3.90 3.02 -12.90
N MET A 18 4.62 3.36 -11.83
CA MET A 18 5.43 4.59 -11.79
C MET A 18 6.62 4.52 -12.74
N MET A 19 7.23 3.33 -12.92
CA MET A 19 8.30 3.13 -13.90
C MET A 19 7.76 3.23 -15.33
N GLU A 20 6.67 2.52 -15.64
CA GLU A 20 6.03 2.56 -16.96
C GLU A 20 5.61 3.99 -17.35
N ASP A 21 4.96 4.72 -16.44
CA ASP A 21 4.55 6.11 -16.66
C ASP A 21 5.77 7.04 -16.91
N ALA A 22 6.88 6.80 -16.23
CA ALA A 22 8.10 7.58 -16.44
C ALA A 22 8.81 7.22 -17.76
N GLU A 23 8.77 5.95 -18.19
CA GLU A 23 9.27 5.51 -19.50
C GLU A 23 8.42 6.06 -20.65
N GLU A 24 7.10 6.00 -20.53
CA GLU A 24 6.13 6.54 -21.49
C GLU A 24 6.34 8.05 -21.71
N LYS A 25 6.68 8.78 -20.65
CA LYS A 25 7.01 10.21 -20.70
C LYS A 25 8.43 10.50 -21.16
N GLY A 26 9.25 9.47 -21.38
CA GLY A 26 10.65 9.59 -21.77
C GLY A 26 11.56 10.17 -20.68
N LEU A 27 11.12 10.14 -19.41
CA LEU A 27 11.86 10.65 -18.25
C LEU A 27 12.95 9.70 -17.79
N ILE A 28 12.75 8.39 -18.01
CA ILE A 28 13.71 7.35 -17.66
C ILE A 28 14.01 6.46 -18.86
N LYS A 29 15.22 5.89 -18.89
CA LYS A 29 15.64 4.92 -19.91
C LYS A 29 16.45 3.80 -19.27
N PRO A 30 16.15 2.52 -19.58
CA PRO A 30 16.94 1.39 -19.13
C PRO A 30 18.43 1.54 -19.48
N GLY A 31 19.31 1.24 -18.52
CA GLY A 31 20.76 1.33 -18.69
C GLY A 31 21.34 2.74 -18.70
N ILE A 32 20.52 3.79 -18.56
CA ILE A 32 20.96 5.19 -18.50
C ILE A 32 20.55 5.81 -17.16
N THR A 33 19.27 5.70 -16.81
CA THR A 33 18.73 6.37 -15.62
C THR A 33 18.94 5.54 -14.37
N ILE A 34 19.39 6.19 -13.29
CA ILE A 34 19.44 5.58 -11.96
C ILE A 34 18.11 5.85 -11.25
N LEU A 35 17.34 4.80 -11.03
CA LEU A 35 16.08 4.89 -10.28
C LEU A 35 16.34 4.88 -8.79
N VAL A 36 15.79 5.87 -8.09
CA VAL A 36 15.87 5.99 -6.64
C VAL A 36 14.46 6.08 -6.07
N GLU A 37 14.17 5.19 -5.12
CA GLU A 37 12.99 5.26 -4.27
C GLU A 37 13.44 5.16 -2.81
N GLY A 38 13.09 6.16 -2.01
CA GLY A 38 13.51 6.23 -0.62
C GLY A 38 12.62 5.36 0.27
N THR A 39 13.14 4.25 0.78
CA THR A 39 12.36 3.37 1.68
C THR A 39 13.16 2.77 2.83
N ASP A 40 14.40 3.19 3.11
CA ASP A 40 15.16 2.62 4.24
C ASP A 40 14.58 3.08 5.58
N PRO A 41 13.92 2.19 6.35
CA PRO A 41 13.33 2.56 7.63
C PRO A 41 14.37 2.95 8.68
N LYS A 42 15.65 2.56 8.52
CA LYS A 42 16.72 2.90 9.47
C LYS A 42 17.13 4.37 9.41
N LEU A 43 17.00 4.99 8.24
CA LEU A 43 17.35 6.40 8.04
C LEU A 43 16.23 7.35 8.47
N GLY A 44 15.04 6.82 8.72
CA GLY A 44 13.83 7.62 8.89
C GLY A 44 13.49 8.43 7.63
N PHE A 45 12.40 9.19 7.68
CA PHE A 45 11.95 9.96 6.52
C PHE A 45 12.95 11.07 6.14
N GLN A 46 13.50 11.77 7.13
CA GLN A 46 14.42 12.87 6.90
C GLN A 46 15.74 12.41 6.26
N GLY A 47 16.36 11.36 6.81
CA GLY A 47 17.61 10.82 6.25
C GLY A 47 17.44 10.24 4.85
N MET A 48 16.25 9.72 4.55
CA MET A 48 15.88 9.30 3.19
C MET A 48 15.86 10.48 2.21
N VAL A 49 15.18 11.58 2.55
CA VAL A 49 15.13 12.78 1.71
C VAL A 49 16.54 13.35 1.48
N GLU A 50 17.34 13.48 2.54
CA GLU A 50 18.72 13.95 2.44
C GLU A 50 19.57 13.07 1.52
N ARG A 51 19.40 11.74 1.60
CA ARG A 51 20.13 10.80 0.74
C ARG A 51 19.75 10.97 -0.73
N ILE A 52 18.47 11.19 -1.01
CA ILE A 52 17.97 11.44 -2.37
C ILE A 52 18.59 12.73 -2.94
N GLU A 53 18.59 13.82 -2.17
CA GLU A 53 19.17 15.09 -2.62
C GLU A 53 20.67 14.96 -2.89
N GLN A 54 21.42 14.28 -2.01
CA GLN A 54 22.84 13.98 -2.25
C GLN A 54 23.10 13.14 -3.51
N LEU A 55 22.16 12.27 -3.90
CA LEU A 55 22.29 11.49 -5.13
C LEU A 55 22.04 12.35 -6.37
N LYS A 56 21.02 13.21 -6.34
CA LYS A 56 20.73 14.16 -7.42
C LYS A 56 21.88 15.14 -7.65
N GLU A 57 22.56 15.58 -6.59
CA GLU A 57 23.74 16.46 -6.71
C GLU A 57 24.93 15.77 -7.39
N LYS A 58 25.05 14.45 -7.22
CA LYS A 58 26.21 13.67 -7.70
C LYS A 58 26.03 13.15 -9.11
N ASP A 59 24.80 12.91 -9.54
CA ASP A 59 24.51 12.32 -10.85
C ASP A 59 23.21 12.87 -11.43
N SER A 60 23.32 13.56 -12.57
CA SER A 60 22.18 14.13 -13.29
C SER A 60 21.26 13.09 -13.92
N ASN A 61 21.66 11.81 -13.94
CA ASN A 61 20.83 10.69 -14.39
C ASN A 61 19.97 10.08 -13.28
N VAL A 62 20.03 10.63 -12.05
CA VAL A 62 19.16 10.19 -10.95
C VAL A 62 17.74 10.67 -11.19
N TYR A 63 16.81 9.73 -11.22
CA TYR A 63 15.38 10.01 -11.26
C TYR A 63 14.69 9.43 -10.03
N VAL A 64 13.85 10.24 -9.39
CA VAL A 64 13.12 9.88 -8.17
C VAL A 64 11.67 9.63 -8.53
N LEU A 65 11.16 8.45 -8.21
CA LEU A 65 9.77 8.10 -8.53
C LEU A 65 8.77 8.82 -7.62
N ASP A 66 9.10 8.97 -6.33
CA ASP A 66 8.31 9.66 -5.29
C ASP A 66 6.87 9.11 -5.16
N GLN A 67 6.73 7.99 -4.46
CA GLN A 67 5.43 7.35 -4.27
C GLN A 67 4.38 8.24 -3.57
N PHE A 68 4.75 9.33 -2.91
CA PHE A 68 3.79 10.18 -2.19
C PHE A 68 3.12 11.20 -3.10
N SER A 69 3.85 11.75 -4.07
CA SER A 69 3.34 12.77 -4.98
C SER A 69 3.01 12.25 -6.38
N ASN A 70 3.58 11.11 -6.79
CA ASN A 70 3.45 10.61 -8.16
C ASN A 70 2.01 10.13 -8.47
N PRO A 71 1.32 10.73 -9.46
CA PRO A 71 -0.06 10.38 -9.79
C PRO A 71 -0.21 8.95 -10.35
N ALA A 72 0.87 8.34 -10.84
CA ALA A 72 0.86 6.95 -11.30
C ALA A 72 0.62 5.94 -10.16
N ASN A 73 0.93 6.31 -8.90
CA ASN A 73 0.61 5.48 -7.73
C ASN A 73 -0.91 5.28 -7.56
N PRO A 74 -1.74 6.32 -7.32
CA PRO A 74 -3.19 6.14 -7.26
C PRO A 74 -3.77 5.62 -8.57
N ASP A 75 -3.18 5.95 -9.73
CA ASP A 75 -3.69 5.45 -11.02
C ASP A 75 -3.55 3.92 -11.16
N ALA A 76 -2.48 3.31 -10.65
CA ALA A 76 -2.33 1.86 -10.60
C ALA A 76 -3.51 1.17 -9.89
N HIS A 77 -4.04 1.81 -8.84
CA HIS A 77 -5.18 1.31 -8.09
C HIS A 77 -6.52 1.64 -8.74
N PHE A 78 -6.62 2.76 -9.46
CA PHE A 78 -7.82 3.11 -10.22
C PHE A 78 -8.01 2.18 -11.43
N THR A 79 -6.92 1.81 -12.10
CA THR A 79 -6.94 1.00 -13.33
C THR A 79 -6.78 -0.50 -13.09
N GLY A 80 -6.21 -0.92 -11.95
CA GLY A 80 -6.07 -2.33 -11.56
C GLY A 80 -6.96 -2.71 -10.38
N THR A 81 -6.57 -2.30 -9.17
CA THR A 81 -7.18 -2.76 -7.91
C THR A 81 -8.69 -2.52 -7.80
N GLY A 82 -9.17 -1.31 -8.16
CA GLY A 82 -10.59 -0.97 -8.12
C GLY A 82 -11.46 -1.84 -9.03
N PRO A 83 -11.13 -1.96 -10.33
CA PRO A 83 -11.80 -2.86 -11.27
C PRO A 83 -11.83 -4.32 -10.81
N GLU A 84 -10.73 -4.85 -10.29
CA GLU A 84 -10.65 -6.21 -9.76
C GLU A 84 -11.64 -6.42 -8.62
N ILE A 85 -11.64 -5.52 -7.62
CA ILE A 85 -12.60 -5.58 -6.50
C ILE A 85 -14.04 -5.54 -7.01
N TRP A 86 -14.37 -4.63 -7.91
CA TRP A 86 -15.72 -4.50 -8.45
C TRP A 86 -16.16 -5.77 -9.18
N LYS A 87 -15.29 -6.32 -10.02
CA LYS A 87 -15.55 -7.54 -10.79
C LYS A 87 -15.72 -8.76 -9.88
N ASP A 88 -14.80 -8.98 -8.95
CA ASP A 88 -14.77 -10.16 -8.10
C ASP A 88 -15.91 -10.18 -7.09
N THR A 89 -16.41 -9.00 -6.71
CA THR A 89 -17.61 -8.85 -5.87
C THR A 89 -18.91 -8.83 -6.68
N ALA A 90 -18.83 -8.96 -8.00
CA ALA A 90 -19.97 -8.81 -8.91
C ALA A 90 -20.78 -7.51 -8.66
N GLY A 91 -20.07 -6.42 -8.34
CA GLY A 91 -20.66 -5.12 -8.03
C GLY A 91 -21.37 -5.01 -6.68
N LYS A 92 -21.22 -6.01 -5.80
CA LYS A 92 -21.92 -6.07 -4.51
C LYS A 92 -21.15 -5.48 -3.33
N VAL A 93 -19.94 -4.95 -3.55
CA VAL A 93 -19.18 -4.29 -2.48
C VAL A 93 -19.93 -3.08 -1.96
N ASP A 94 -20.16 -3.03 -0.64
CA ASP A 94 -20.80 -1.91 0.05
C ASP A 94 -19.79 -1.03 0.79
N ILE A 95 -18.71 -1.65 1.28
CA ILE A 95 -17.69 -0.99 2.10
C ILE A 95 -16.31 -1.49 1.68
N PHE A 96 -15.42 -0.56 1.37
CA PHE A 96 -14.00 -0.83 1.14
C PHE A 96 -13.17 -0.29 2.30
N VAL A 97 -12.34 -1.15 2.89
CA VAL A 97 -11.48 -0.85 4.04
C VAL A 97 -10.02 -1.08 3.65
N SER A 98 -9.18 -0.07 3.82
CA SER A 98 -7.73 -0.20 3.61
C SER A 98 -6.95 0.59 4.65
N GLY A 99 -5.81 0.02 5.08
CA GLY A 99 -4.81 0.79 5.81
C GLY A 99 -4.24 1.91 4.93
N THR A 100 -3.76 2.97 5.55
CA THR A 100 -3.07 4.06 4.83
C THR A 100 -1.55 3.97 4.96
N GLY A 101 -0.87 4.39 3.90
CA GLY A 101 0.59 4.50 3.78
C GLY A 101 0.88 5.72 2.92
N SER A 102 1.19 5.53 1.64
CA SER A 102 1.20 6.63 0.66
C SER A 102 -0.20 7.14 0.27
N GLY A 103 -1.26 6.43 0.67
CA GLY A 103 -2.66 6.78 0.35
C GLY A 103 -3.16 6.32 -1.03
N GLY A 104 -2.26 5.88 -1.92
CA GLY A 104 -2.59 5.51 -3.31
C GLY A 104 -3.74 4.49 -3.45
N THR A 105 -3.76 3.44 -2.62
CA THR A 105 -4.81 2.40 -2.66
C THR A 105 -6.19 2.95 -2.30
N LEU A 106 -6.28 3.73 -1.22
CA LEU A 106 -7.54 4.36 -0.80
C LEU A 106 -8.04 5.34 -1.87
N THR A 107 -7.14 6.17 -2.40
CA THR A 107 -7.47 7.18 -3.41
C THR A 107 -7.89 6.54 -4.73
N GLY A 108 -7.05 5.68 -5.32
CA GLY A 108 -7.29 5.10 -6.64
C GLY A 108 -8.46 4.12 -6.67
N ALA A 109 -8.40 3.08 -5.83
CA ALA A 109 -9.46 2.08 -5.79
C ALA A 109 -10.77 2.70 -5.27
N GLY A 110 -10.70 3.57 -4.26
CA GLY A 110 -11.86 4.29 -3.74
C GLY A 110 -12.54 5.16 -4.80
N LYS A 111 -11.76 5.92 -5.60
CA LYS A 111 -12.30 6.73 -6.70
C LYS A 111 -12.99 5.85 -7.75
N TYR A 112 -12.39 4.72 -8.13
CA TYR A 112 -13.01 3.79 -9.08
C TYR A 112 -14.34 3.23 -8.54
N LEU A 113 -14.34 2.75 -7.30
CA LEU A 113 -15.54 2.18 -6.68
C LEU A 113 -16.64 3.22 -6.54
N LYS A 114 -16.32 4.45 -6.09
CA LYS A 114 -17.28 5.56 -6.02
C LYS A 114 -17.84 5.96 -7.39
N MET A 115 -17.04 5.85 -8.46
CA MET A 115 -17.51 6.07 -9.83
C MET A 115 -18.53 5.00 -10.26
N LYS A 116 -18.41 3.76 -9.77
CA LYS A 116 -19.37 2.69 -10.04
C LYS A 116 -20.63 2.78 -9.19
N ASN A 117 -20.47 3.10 -7.91
CA ASN A 117 -21.57 3.33 -6.99
C ASN A 117 -21.15 4.37 -5.93
N PRO A 118 -21.74 5.59 -5.94
CA PRO A 118 -21.39 6.66 -5.01
C PRO A 118 -21.75 6.33 -3.55
N ASP A 119 -22.59 5.33 -3.28
CA ASP A 119 -23.00 4.94 -1.92
C ASP A 119 -21.97 4.06 -1.20
N ILE A 120 -20.98 3.50 -1.93
CA ILE A 120 -19.94 2.65 -1.34
C ILE A 120 -19.16 3.44 -0.29
N LYS A 121 -19.02 2.90 0.92
CA LYS A 121 -18.24 3.56 1.98
C LYS A 121 -16.75 3.23 1.81
N ILE A 122 -15.90 4.24 1.83
CA ILE A 122 -14.44 4.09 1.85
C ILE A 122 -13.95 4.40 3.25
N ILE A 123 -13.27 3.44 3.88
CA ILE A 123 -12.80 3.55 5.26
C ILE A 123 -11.28 3.38 5.29
N CYS A 124 -10.60 4.42 5.76
CA CYS A 124 -9.19 4.41 6.10
C CYS A 124 -8.99 3.70 7.46
N VAL A 125 -7.88 3.00 7.64
CA VAL A 125 -7.42 2.51 8.94
C VAL A 125 -6.02 3.03 9.19
N GLU A 126 -5.82 3.69 10.33
CA GLU A 126 -4.51 4.20 10.77
C GLU A 126 -4.19 3.69 12.19
N PRO A 127 -2.89 3.61 12.57
CA PRO A 127 -2.49 3.31 13.94
C PRO A 127 -3.00 4.39 14.92
N ALA A 128 -3.45 3.99 16.11
CA ALA A 128 -3.93 4.94 17.11
C ALA A 128 -2.82 5.88 17.60
N GLU A 129 -1.58 5.39 17.60
CA GLU A 129 -0.38 6.09 18.03
C GLU A 129 0.09 7.15 17.03
N SER A 130 -0.43 7.13 15.80
CA SER A 130 -0.09 8.06 14.72
C SER A 130 -1.33 8.44 13.90
N ALA A 131 -2.44 8.71 14.60
CA ALA A 131 -3.70 9.07 13.97
C ALA A 131 -3.67 10.53 13.47
N VAL A 132 -3.30 10.73 12.20
CA VAL A 132 -3.22 12.06 11.58
C VAL A 132 -4.57 12.48 10.99
N LEU A 133 -5.37 11.52 10.51
CA LEU A 133 -6.64 11.80 9.84
C LEU A 133 -7.82 12.01 10.81
N SER A 134 -7.55 11.98 12.13
CA SER A 134 -8.40 12.54 13.19
C SER A 134 -9.77 11.87 13.40
N VAL A 135 -9.94 10.61 13.00
CA VAL A 135 -11.15 9.82 13.34
C VAL A 135 -10.72 8.48 13.90
N PRO A 136 -11.21 8.03 15.08
CA PRO A 136 -10.94 6.68 15.56
C PRO A 136 -11.48 5.67 14.55
N THR A 137 -10.60 5.18 13.68
CA THR A 137 -10.95 4.28 12.60
C THR A 137 -10.89 2.86 13.14
N SER A 138 -12.07 2.35 13.44
CA SER A 138 -12.29 1.01 13.93
C SER A 138 -11.80 -0.02 12.90
N GLY A 139 -10.97 -0.99 13.29
CA GLY A 139 -10.52 -2.05 12.38
C GLY A 139 -11.69 -2.82 11.74
N VAL A 140 -11.45 -3.54 10.62
CA VAL A 140 -12.53 -4.17 9.82
C VAL A 140 -13.55 -4.95 10.64
N ARG A 141 -13.10 -5.67 11.68
CA ARG A 141 -13.95 -6.49 12.54
C ARG A 141 -14.95 -5.65 13.33
N GLN A 142 -14.54 -4.45 13.74
CA GLN A 142 -15.41 -3.51 14.44
C GLN A 142 -16.40 -2.85 13.47
N VAL A 143 -15.98 -2.53 12.23
CA VAL A 143 -16.89 -2.05 11.17
C VAL A 143 -17.97 -3.09 10.85
N ALA A 144 -17.59 -4.36 10.74
CA ALA A 144 -18.51 -5.46 10.44
C ALA A 144 -19.54 -5.72 11.54
N LYS A 145 -19.22 -5.42 12.80
CA LYS A 145 -20.11 -5.63 13.96
C LYS A 145 -21.20 -4.57 14.10
N ARG A 146 -21.12 -3.45 13.38
CA ARG A 146 -22.10 -2.36 13.50
C ARG A 146 -23.45 -2.81 12.95
N VAL A 147 -24.53 -2.51 13.66
CA VAL A 147 -25.88 -2.99 13.32
C VAL A 147 -26.30 -2.53 11.93
N GLU A 148 -25.95 -1.29 11.56
CA GLU A 148 -26.23 -0.70 10.25
C GLU A 148 -25.44 -1.31 9.07
N ASN A 149 -24.49 -2.21 9.36
CA ASN A 149 -23.71 -2.93 8.36
C ASN A 149 -24.10 -4.42 8.25
N LYS A 150 -25.14 -4.86 8.96
CA LYS A 150 -25.65 -6.23 8.85
C LYS A 150 -26.04 -6.52 7.39
N GLY A 151 -25.50 -7.60 6.84
CA GLY A 151 -25.77 -8.05 5.46
C GLY A 151 -24.95 -7.34 4.37
N LYS A 152 -24.12 -6.36 4.71
CA LYS A 152 -23.25 -5.66 3.75
C LYS A 152 -21.99 -6.45 3.43
N MET A 153 -21.53 -6.36 2.18
CA MET A 153 -20.25 -6.89 1.75
C MET A 153 -19.13 -5.90 2.05
N ILE A 154 -18.18 -6.32 2.89
CA ILE A 154 -17.02 -5.52 3.28
C ILE A 154 -15.76 -6.13 2.65
N VAL A 155 -15.06 -5.36 1.85
CA VAL A 155 -13.77 -5.73 1.27
C VAL A 155 -12.65 -5.09 2.08
N ARG A 156 -11.70 -5.90 2.56
CA ARG A 156 -10.49 -5.43 3.24
C ARG A 156 -9.24 -5.67 2.40
N MET A 157 -8.38 -4.66 2.35
CA MET A 157 -7.04 -4.80 1.79
C MET A 157 -6.07 -5.50 2.75
N PHE A 158 -5.38 -6.52 2.25
CA PHE A 158 -4.21 -7.14 2.89
C PHE A 158 -2.99 -6.82 2.05
N SER A 159 -2.14 -5.91 2.53
CA SER A 159 -1.12 -5.24 1.72
C SER A 159 0.10 -6.09 1.39
N SER A 160 0.41 -7.11 2.18
CA SER A 160 1.61 -7.93 2.03
C SER A 160 1.48 -9.30 2.69
N GLY A 161 2.32 -10.24 2.28
CA GLY A 161 2.49 -11.54 2.93
C GLY A 161 3.16 -11.43 4.31
N GLY A 162 2.72 -12.26 5.26
CA GLY A 162 3.19 -12.25 6.65
C GLY A 162 4.62 -12.76 6.83
N GLU A 163 5.08 -13.62 5.93
CA GLU A 163 6.40 -14.25 5.94
C GLU A 163 7.55 -13.23 5.92
N ARG A 164 7.29 -12.04 5.37
CA ARG A 164 8.26 -10.96 5.30
C ARG A 164 8.60 -10.34 6.66
N TYR A 165 7.78 -10.61 7.68
CA TYR A 165 7.84 -9.97 8.98
C TYR A 165 8.32 -10.89 10.10
N ILE A 166 8.81 -12.09 9.77
CA ILE A 166 9.30 -13.09 10.75
C ILE A 166 10.37 -12.50 11.70
N SER A 167 11.14 -11.51 11.25
CA SER A 167 12.16 -10.85 12.06
C SER A 167 11.61 -9.76 13.00
N THR A 168 10.34 -9.37 12.88
CA THR A 168 9.72 -8.25 13.60
C THR A 168 8.97 -8.72 14.85
N GLN A 169 8.54 -7.76 15.68
CA GLN A 169 7.78 -7.99 16.91
C GLN A 169 6.52 -8.86 16.75
N LEU A 170 5.97 -8.90 15.53
CA LEU A 170 4.81 -9.74 15.21
C LEU A 170 5.06 -11.23 15.48
N PHE A 171 6.32 -11.68 15.43
CA PHE A 171 6.70 -13.09 15.61
C PHE A 171 7.60 -13.31 16.82
N ASP A 172 7.76 -12.33 17.73
CA ASP A 172 8.67 -12.46 18.88
C ASP A 172 8.32 -13.67 19.76
N GLU A 173 7.06 -13.82 20.15
CA GLU A 173 6.62 -14.94 20.99
C GLU A 173 6.91 -16.31 20.35
N VAL A 174 6.57 -16.46 19.06
CA VAL A 174 6.80 -17.72 18.33
C VAL A 174 8.29 -17.98 18.14
N ARG A 175 9.08 -16.95 17.89
CA ARG A 175 10.53 -17.07 17.72
C ARG A 175 11.21 -17.45 19.02
N ASP A 176 10.78 -16.87 20.13
CA ASP A 176 11.26 -17.21 21.47
C ASP A 176 10.91 -18.66 21.82
N GLU A 177 9.69 -19.11 21.50
CA GLU A 177 9.29 -20.52 21.67
C GLU A 177 10.19 -21.45 20.83
N CYS A 178 10.36 -21.18 19.53
CA CYS A 178 11.20 -21.97 18.65
C CYS A 178 12.67 -22.01 19.09
N ALA A 179 13.23 -20.89 19.57
CA ALA A 179 14.60 -20.82 20.05
C ALA A 179 14.85 -21.66 21.32
N ASN A 180 13.80 -21.89 22.10
CA ASN A 180 13.86 -22.65 23.35
C ASN A 180 13.40 -24.12 23.19
N MET A 181 13.07 -24.56 21.98
CA MET A 181 12.76 -25.97 21.71
C MET A 181 14.03 -26.83 21.82
N SER A 182 13.96 -27.87 22.65
CA SER A 182 14.97 -28.93 22.67
C SER A 182 14.45 -30.15 21.91
N PHE A 183 15.29 -30.70 21.04
CA PHE A 183 14.99 -31.98 20.37
C PHE A 183 15.61 -33.10 21.19
N SER A 184 14.75 -33.99 21.71
CA SER A 184 15.13 -35.23 22.40
C SER A 184 15.52 -36.33 21.43
#